data_AF-A0A7Y9HLR3-F1
#
_entry.id   AF-A0A7Y9HLR3-F1
#
_cell.length_a   1.000
_cell.length_b   1.000
_cell.length_c   1.000
_cell.angle_alpha   90.00
_cell.angle_beta   90.00
_cell.angle_gamma   90.00
#
_symmetry.space_group_name_H-M   'P 1'
#
loop_
_entity.id
_entity.type
_entity.pdbx_description
1 polymer ?
#
loop_
_entity_poly.entity_id
_entity_poly.type
_entity_poly.pdbx_seq_one_letter_code
_entity_poly.pdbx_strand_id
1 'polypeptide(L)' 'MSDLPIRPDTPCVAVCSTTFDEVCRGCGRTVVEVAHWVSMTPEAKEVVWQRILAQGYPRRNT' A
#
# COMPACT_ATOMS: atom_id res chain seq x y z
N MET A 1 4.64 22.85 9.33
CA MET A 1 3.67 21.88 8.77
C MET A 1 4.46 21.03 7.79
N SER A 2 4.72 19.79 8.18
CA SER A 2 5.75 18.96 7.53
C SER A 2 5.34 18.61 6.10
N ASP A 3 6.17 19.03 5.15
CA ASP A 3 6.15 18.57 3.76
C ASP A 3 6.43 17.07 3.73
N LEU A 4 5.36 16.28 3.85
CA LEU A 4 5.40 14.87 3.49
C LEU A 4 5.64 14.80 1.97
N PRO A 5 6.48 13.86 1.48
CA PRO A 5 6.70 13.69 0.05
C PRO A 5 5.35 13.57 -0.67
N ILE A 6 5.22 14.25 -1.82
CA ILE A 6 4.01 14.20 -2.67
C ILE A 6 3.88 12.78 -3.23
N ARG A 7 3.31 11.89 -2.43
CA ARG A 7 2.93 10.52 -2.81
C ARG A 7 1.44 10.35 -2.54
N PRO A 8 0.74 9.50 -3.31
CA PRO A 8 -0.66 9.22 -3.04
C PRO A 8 -0.83 8.69 -1.62
N ASP A 9 -1.90 9.08 -0.92
CA ASP A 9 -2.18 8.62 0.44
C ASP A 9 -2.39 7.09 0.52
N THR A 10 -2.65 6.42 -0.61
CA THR A 10 -2.83 4.98 -0.68
C THR A 10 -2.13 4.40 -1.92
N PRO A 11 -1.45 3.24 -1.81
CA PRO A 11 -0.84 2.56 -2.96
C PRO A 11 -1.87 1.76 -3.80
N CYS A 12 -3.16 1.92 -3.54
CA CYS A 12 -4.22 1.19 -4.25
C CYS A 12 -4.23 1.48 -5.76
N VAL A 13 -4.38 0.45 -6.58
CA VAL A 13 -4.53 0.55 -8.05
C VAL A 13 -5.92 0.16 -8.53
N ALA A 14 -6.92 0.23 -7.64
CA ALA A 14 -8.30 -0.21 -7.88
C ALA A 14 -8.46 -1.70 -8.28
N VAL A 15 -7.40 -2.50 -8.17
CA VAL A 15 -7.42 -3.96 -8.32
C VAL A 15 -7.00 -4.58 -7.00
N CYS A 16 -7.87 -5.41 -6.44
CA CYS A 16 -7.60 -6.13 -5.21
C CYS A 16 -7.66 -7.65 -5.45
N SER A 17 -6.58 -8.35 -5.11
CA SER A 17 -6.54 -9.82 -5.16
C SER A 17 -6.54 -10.45 -3.76
N THR A 18 -6.65 -9.65 -2.69
CA THR A 18 -6.54 -10.15 -1.31
C THR A 18 -7.71 -11.02 -0.87
N THR A 19 -8.76 -11.13 -1.69
CA THR A 19 -9.83 -12.10 -1.52
C THR A 19 -9.33 -13.54 -1.72
N PHE A 20 -8.24 -13.72 -2.48
CA PHE A 20 -7.67 -15.02 -2.83
C PHE A 20 -6.20 -15.15 -2.43
N ASP A 21 -5.46 -14.03 -2.37
CA ASP A 21 -4.04 -13.99 -2.04
C ASP A 21 -3.82 -13.33 -0.66
N GLU A 22 -2.77 -13.71 0.08
CA GLU A 22 -2.40 -13.03 1.34
C GLU A 22 -1.85 -11.61 1.09
N VAL A 23 -1.23 -11.40 -0.07
CA VAL A 23 -0.66 -10.13 -0.52
C VAL A 23 -1.31 -9.71 -1.84
N CYS A 24 -1.77 -8.47 -1.91
CA CYS A 24 -2.40 -7.91 -3.10
C CYS A 24 -1.42 -7.85 -4.27
N ARG A 25 -1.72 -8.52 -5.39
CA ARG A 25 -0.89 -8.49 -6.60
C ARG A 25 -0.88 -7.13 -7.33
N GLY A 26 -1.80 -6.23 -7.00
CA GLY A 26 -1.83 -4.86 -7.53
C GLY A 26 -1.00 -3.89 -6.67
N CYS A 27 -1.36 -3.75 -5.39
CA CYS A 27 -0.76 -2.75 -4.50
C CYS A 27 0.31 -3.26 -3.53
N GLY A 28 0.55 -4.57 -3.44
CA GLY A 28 1.58 -5.17 -2.57
C GLY A 28 1.26 -5.16 -1.07
N ARG A 29 0.06 -4.73 -0.67
CA ARG A 29 -0.39 -4.75 0.73
C ARG A 29 -1.03 -6.08 1.10
N THR A 30 -0.88 -6.47 2.35
CA THR A 30 -1.60 -7.59 2.97
C THR A 30 -3.06 -7.23 3.25
N VAL A 31 -3.91 -8.23 3.48
CA VAL A 31 -5.31 -8.05 3.90
C VAL A 31 -5.42 -7.10 5.10
N VAL A 32 -4.57 -7.29 6.12
CA VAL A 32 -4.58 -6.51 7.37
C VAL A 32 -4.24 -5.05 7.11
N GLU A 33 -3.23 -4.78 6.30
CA GLU A 33 -2.84 -3.41 5.95
C GLU A 33 -3.89 -2.71 5.10
N VAL A 34 -4.58 -3.43 4.22
CA VAL A 34 -5.71 -2.87 3.46
C VAL A 34 -6.86 -2.52 4.40
N ALA A 35 -7.22 -3.42 5.32
CA ALA A 35 -8.32 -3.21 6.26
C ALA A 35 -8.06 -2.08 7.27
N HIS A 36 -6.81 -1.96 7.74
CA HIS A 36 -6.44 -0.98 8.77
C HIS A 36 -5.79 0.28 8.22
N TRP A 37 -5.64 0.44 6.90
CA TRP A 37 -4.90 1.56 6.31
C TRP A 37 -5.30 2.94 6.86
N VAL A 38 -6.60 3.16 7.03
CA VAL A 38 -7.17 4.43 7.50
C VAL A 38 -6.89 4.71 8.98
N SER A 39 -6.68 3.67 9.78
CA SER A 39 -6.37 3.76 11.21
C SER A 39 -4.87 3.61 11.53
N MET A 40 -4.03 3.34 10.53
CA MET A 40 -2.58 3.25 10.70
C MET A 40 -1.95 4.63 10.92
N THR A 41 -0.94 4.68 11.80
CA THR A 41 -0.14 5.88 12.02
C THR A 41 0.73 6.20 10.79
N PRO A 42 1.18 7.46 10.61
CA PRO A 42 2.07 7.83 9.51
C PRO A 42 3.34 6.97 9.41
N GLU A 43 3.91 6.59 10.55
CA GLU A 43 5.11 5.75 10.65
C GLU A 43 4.82 4.32 10.17
N ALA A 44 3.67 3.77 10.59
CA ALA A 44 3.25 2.45 10.13
C ALA A 44 2.98 2.45 8.62
N LYS A 45 2.36 3.51 8.08
CA LYS A 45 2.18 3.69 6.64
C LYS A 45 3.52 3.78 5.90
N GLU A 46 4.53 4.44 6.48
CA GLU A 46 5.88 4.51 5.91
C GLU A 46 6.53 3.14 5.78
N VAL A 47 6.43 2.30 6.83
CA VAL A 47 6.99 0.94 6.80
C VAL A 47 6.36 0.12 5.66
N VAL A 48 5.04 0.23 5.47
CA VAL A 48 4.36 -0.42 4.35
C VAL A 48 4.88 0.11 3.02
N TRP A 49 5.02 1.43 2.88
CA TRP A 49 5.55 2.07 1.67
C TRP A 49 6.95 1.57 1.31
N GLN A 50 7.87 1.57 2.28
CA GLN A 50 9.24 1.07 2.06
C GLN A 50 9.24 -0.39 1.58
N ARG A 51 8.41 -1.24 2.21
CA ARG A 51 8.31 -2.65 1.84
C ARG A 51 7.76 -2.84 0.42
N ILE A 52 6.63 -2.20 0.09
CA ILE A 52 5.98 -2.42 -1.22
C ILE A 52 6.82 -1.84 -2.37
N LEU A 53 7.49 -0.70 -2.15
CA LEU A 53 8.39 -0.11 -3.14
C LEU A 53 9.61 -1.00 -3.39
N ALA A 54 10.21 -1.57 -2.34
CA ALA A 54 11.32 -2.52 -2.47
C ALA A 54 10.93 -3.80 -3.25
N GLN A 55 9.64 -4.16 -3.25
CA GLN A 55 9.09 -5.30 -4.00
C GLN A 55 8.63 -4.94 -5.44
N GLY A 56 8.72 -3.66 -5.84
CA GLY A 56 8.31 -3.20 -7.17
C GLY A 56 6.79 -3.02 -7.33
N TYR A 57 6.07 -2.73 -6.24
CA TYR A 57 4.67 -2.30 -6.26
C TYR A 57 4.57 -0.76 -6.14
N PRO A 58 3.43 -0.16 -6.51
CA PRO A 58 2.24 -0.77 -7.10
C PRO A 58 2.42 -1.10 -8.58
N ARG A 59 1.97 -2.30 -9.00
CA ARG A 59 1.97 -2.70 -10.41
C ARG A 59 0.68 -2.22 -11.05
N ARG A 60 0.78 -1.13 -11.81
CA ARG A 60 -0.32 -0.61 -12.63
C ARG A 60 -0.29 -1.37 -13.95
N ASN A 61 -1.40 -2.04 -14.30
CA ASN A 61 -1.56 -2.64 -15.62
C ASN A 61 -1.71 -1.48 -16.60
N THR A 62 -0.65 -1.16 -17.35
CA THR A 62 -0.72 -0.26 -18.52
C THR A 62 -1.49 -0.92 -19.65
#